data_AF-A0AA96GCJ9-F1
#
_entry.id   AF-A0AA96GCJ9-F1
#
_cell.length_a   1.000
_cell.length_b   1.000
_cell.length_c   1.000
_cell.angle_alpha   90.00
_cell.angle_beta   90.00
_cell.angle_gamma   90.00
#
_symmetry.space_group_name_H-M   'P 1'
#
loop_
_entity.id
_entity.type
_entity.pdbx_description
1 polymer ?
#
loop_
_entity_poly.entity_id
_entity_poly.type
_entity_poly.pdbx_seq_one_letter_code
_entity_poly.pdbx_strand_id
1 'polypeptide(L)'
;MTRRNDFPTQAIGLQTASIAFETGWRPGTGLQFNRCGNRNTDQRIGRNFFRLFEASRCLSTNGFTLVEMIGVLAIIAILASLIAPNVINQLAAVKRDAEDEQLATIARGIELYIRQTRSFPATLTALSPDYVAAALGQLTTNPNGFLRYYFVQPNISGFTNSTGLSTTALADARFMVITHLSQNVNPSITTDADFETWWSTDETGIPDLKIHRRHVGHLFLLLSLSANGAGGSYAVDGSPTDSGGGTLVPHSRYHFSGTTVSLDEANTFSVPETQFTLTTEAGFQFDPDCAAGSKWRINSSGCYSP
;
A
#
# COMPACT_ATOMS: atom_id res chain seq x y z
N MET A 1 -22.03 -20.68 -52.27
CA MET A 1 -22.90 -19.55 -51.91
C MET A 1 -22.35 -18.92 -50.65
N THR A 2 -21.56 -17.87 -50.83
CA THR A 2 -20.73 -17.26 -49.78
C THR A 2 -21.39 -15.94 -49.39
N ARG A 3 -21.99 -15.84 -48.20
CA ARG A 3 -22.47 -14.55 -47.67
C ARG A 3 -21.47 -14.04 -46.64
N ARG A 4 -20.75 -12.97 -47.03
CA ARG A 4 -20.00 -12.09 -46.13
C ARG A 4 -21.02 -11.28 -45.33
N ASN A 5 -20.84 -11.23 -44.02
CA ASN A 5 -21.53 -10.29 -43.15
C ASN A 5 -20.60 -9.10 -42.94
N ASP A 6 -20.85 -8.04 -43.70
CA ASP A 6 -20.20 -6.73 -43.54
C ASP A 6 -20.88 -5.98 -42.39
N PHE A 7 -20.16 -5.79 -41.28
CA PHE A 7 -20.54 -4.88 -40.20
C PHE A 7 -19.83 -3.54 -40.39
N PRO A 8 -20.54 -2.39 -40.35
CA PRO A 8 -19.91 -1.08 -40.52
C PRO A 8 -19.09 -0.71 -39.28
N THR A 9 -17.79 -0.50 -39.50
CA THR A 9 -16.83 0.03 -38.52
C THR A 9 -17.11 1.51 -38.30
N GLN A 10 -17.73 1.88 -37.18
CA GLN A 10 -17.83 3.29 -36.78
C GLN A 10 -16.54 3.68 -36.04
N ALA A 11 -15.72 4.50 -36.69
CA ALA A 11 -14.55 5.14 -36.10
C ALA A 11 -15.01 6.24 -35.12
N ILE A 12 -14.81 6.01 -33.82
CA ILE A 12 -14.94 7.06 -32.80
C ILE A 12 -13.62 7.86 -32.81
N GLY A 13 -13.65 9.04 -33.42
CA GLY A 13 -12.54 9.98 -33.41
C GLY A 13 -12.35 10.57 -32.01
N LEU A 14 -11.33 10.12 -31.30
CA LEU A 14 -10.84 10.79 -30.09
C LEU A 14 -10.13 12.08 -30.51
N GLN A 15 -10.83 13.21 -30.39
CA GLN A 15 -10.21 14.53 -30.47
C GLN A 15 -9.20 14.68 -29.32
N THR A 16 -7.94 14.87 -29.68
CA THR A 16 -6.90 15.36 -28.77
C THR A 16 -7.23 16.79 -28.37
N ALA A 17 -7.70 16.99 -27.14
CA ALA A 17 -7.78 18.32 -26.55
C ALA A 17 -6.36 18.77 -26.15
N SER A 18 -5.79 19.70 -26.92
CA SER A 18 -4.58 20.42 -26.52
C SER A 18 -4.93 21.37 -25.38
N ILE A 19 -4.40 21.10 -24.19
CA ILE A 19 -4.38 22.05 -23.07
C ILE A 19 -3.39 23.17 -23.37
N ALA A 20 -3.91 24.32 -23.82
CA ALA A 20 -3.14 25.55 -23.97
C ALA A 20 -3.03 26.26 -22.61
N PHE A 21 -1.80 26.56 -22.20
CA PHE A 21 -1.48 27.35 -21.01
C PHE A 21 -1.61 28.84 -21.39
N GLU A 22 -2.72 29.48 -21.04
CA GLU A 22 -2.90 30.92 -21.23
C GLU A 22 -2.06 31.70 -20.21
N THR A 23 -0.93 32.26 -20.65
CA THR A 23 -0.24 33.34 -19.95
C THR A 23 -0.97 34.66 -20.24
N GLY A 24 -1.78 35.11 -19.28
CA GLY A 24 -2.46 36.40 -19.36
C GLY A 24 -1.50 37.59 -19.25
N TRP A 25 -0.91 38.02 -20.36
CA TRP A 25 -0.27 39.32 -20.53
C TRP A 25 -1.09 40.17 -21.51
N ARG A 26 -1.77 41.20 -21.00
CA ARG A 26 -2.47 42.21 -21.82
C ARG A 26 -1.57 43.44 -22.01
N PRO A 27 -1.36 43.95 -23.24
CA PRO A 27 -0.57 45.15 -23.47
C PRO A 27 -1.42 46.43 -23.39
N GLY A 28 -0.88 47.43 -22.70
CA GLY A 28 -1.02 48.84 -23.07
C GLY A 28 -2.13 49.66 -22.41
N THR A 29 -1.74 50.52 -21.46
CA THR A 29 -2.15 51.94 -21.45
C THR A 29 -1.04 52.74 -20.77
N GLY A 30 -0.48 53.72 -21.51
CA GLY A 30 0.60 54.56 -21.04
C GLY A 30 0.18 55.47 -19.89
N LEU A 31 1.02 55.54 -18.86
CA LEU A 31 0.96 56.56 -17.83
C LEU A 31 2.15 57.51 -18.04
N GLN A 32 1.80 58.77 -18.22
CA GLN A 32 2.70 59.88 -18.51
C GLN A 32 3.63 60.15 -17.32
N PHE A 33 4.92 60.33 -17.62
CA PHE A 33 5.88 60.92 -16.69
C PHE A 33 5.55 62.40 -16.47
N ASN A 34 5.39 62.81 -15.21
CA ASN A 34 5.42 64.22 -14.86
C ASN A 34 6.17 64.48 -13.54
N ARG A 35 7.07 65.46 -13.66
CA ARG A 35 7.73 66.29 -12.63
C ARG A 35 8.80 65.65 -11.73
N CYS A 36 10.03 66.07 -12.00
CA CYS A 36 11.04 66.34 -10.97
C CYS A 36 10.48 67.35 -9.95
N GLY A 37 10.32 66.90 -8.70
CA GLY A 37 10.02 67.74 -7.54
C GLY A 37 11.18 67.68 -6.55
N ASN A 38 11.98 68.74 -6.54
CA ASN A 38 13.03 69.00 -5.57
C ASN A 38 12.44 69.13 -4.15
N ARG A 39 12.92 68.32 -3.20
CA ARG A 39 12.74 68.58 -1.76
C ARG A 39 14.04 68.28 -1.00
N ASN A 40 14.83 69.33 -0.82
CA ASN A 40 15.78 69.42 0.28
C ASN A 40 15.00 69.62 1.59
N THR A 41 15.12 68.68 2.53
CA THR A 41 15.02 68.94 3.97
C THR A 41 15.83 67.89 4.72
N ASP A 42 16.90 68.36 5.35
CA ASP A 42 17.73 67.70 6.35
C ASP A 42 16.90 67.13 7.52
N GLN A 43 17.29 65.97 8.07
CA GLN A 43 17.83 65.83 9.45
C GLN A 43 17.92 64.36 9.90
N ARG A 44 19.17 63.88 9.95
CA ARG A 44 19.84 63.08 11.00
C ARG A 44 18.99 62.12 11.88
N ILE A 45 19.37 60.83 11.87
CA ILE A 45 19.88 60.04 13.02
C ILE A 45 20.28 58.64 12.50
N GLY A 46 21.43 58.10 12.95
CA GLY A 46 21.72 56.66 12.85
C GLY A 46 22.80 56.20 11.86
N ARG A 47 23.91 56.92 11.74
CA ARG A 47 25.18 56.45 11.15
C ARG A 47 25.83 55.51 12.18
N ASN A 48 26.08 54.22 11.90
CA ASN A 48 27.40 53.70 11.54
C ASN A 48 27.35 52.16 11.67
N PHE A 49 27.33 51.39 10.58
CA PHE A 49 27.90 50.03 10.63
C PHE A 49 28.36 49.45 9.27
N PHE A 50 28.00 50.05 8.14
CA PHE A 50 28.53 49.62 6.84
C PHE A 50 29.10 50.82 6.09
N ARG A 51 30.39 51.09 6.29
CA ARG A 51 31.19 51.90 5.37
C ARG A 51 32.47 51.15 5.12
N LEU A 52 32.55 50.45 3.99
CA LEU A 52 33.86 50.16 3.38
C LEU A 52 33.83 49.91 1.86
N PHE A 53 32.67 49.83 1.20
CA PHE A 53 32.67 49.77 -0.27
C PHE A 53 31.50 50.56 -0.85
N GLU A 54 31.71 51.85 -1.13
CA GLU A 54 30.82 52.61 -2.02
C GLU A 54 31.58 53.79 -2.61
N ALA A 55 32.31 53.52 -3.70
CA ALA A 55 32.67 54.52 -4.68
C ALA A 55 31.65 54.42 -5.83
N SER A 56 30.50 55.08 -5.66
CA SER A 56 29.49 55.19 -6.72
C SER A 56 29.92 56.25 -7.73
N ARG A 57 30.27 55.83 -8.95
CA ARG A 57 30.36 56.71 -10.13
C ARG A 57 29.03 56.69 -10.89
N CYS A 58 28.53 57.87 -11.25
CA CYS A 58 27.32 58.05 -12.03
C CYS A 58 27.48 57.60 -13.50
N LEU A 59 26.67 56.60 -13.87
CA LEU A 59 25.94 56.38 -15.13
C LEU A 59 26.49 57.05 -16.40
N SER A 60 27.47 56.39 -17.01
CA SER A 60 27.48 56.18 -18.46
C SER A 60 26.78 54.83 -18.71
N THR A 61 26.10 54.67 -19.85
CA THR A 61 25.54 53.40 -20.32
C THR A 61 26.69 52.43 -20.63
N ASN A 62 27.39 52.00 -19.59
CA ASN A 62 28.53 51.13 -19.64
C ASN A 62 28.00 49.71 -19.64
N GLY A 63 28.30 48.96 -20.71
CA GLY A 63 28.07 47.52 -20.72
C GLY A 63 28.74 46.86 -19.52
N PHE A 64 28.13 45.78 -19.02
CA PHE A 64 28.66 44.96 -17.94
C PHE A 64 30.14 44.67 -18.18
N THR A 65 31.00 45.04 -17.22
CA THR A 65 32.42 44.73 -17.32
C THR A 65 32.64 43.25 -16.96
N LEU A 66 33.63 42.60 -17.59
CA LEU A 66 33.96 41.20 -17.29
C LEU A 66 34.28 40.98 -15.80
N VAL A 67 34.96 41.95 -15.17
CA VAL A 67 35.35 41.86 -13.75
C VAL A 67 34.13 41.87 -12.83
N GLU A 68 33.08 42.63 -13.16
CA GLU A 68 31.84 42.69 -12.38
C GLU A 68 31.09 41.35 -12.43
N MET A 69 31.03 40.73 -13.61
CA MET A 69 30.43 39.40 -13.77
C MET A 69 31.25 38.31 -13.07
N ILE A 70 32.59 38.42 -13.05
CA ILE A 70 33.45 37.50 -12.28
C ILE A 70 33.15 37.63 -10.78
N GLY A 71 32.98 38.85 -10.26
CA GLY A 71 32.61 39.09 -8.87
C GLY A 71 31.27 38.47 -8.50
N VAL A 72 30.25 38.65 -9.33
CA VAL A 72 28.90 38.08 -9.10
C VAL A 72 28.93 36.55 -9.13
N LEU A 73 29.57 35.95 -10.13
CA LEU A 73 29.68 34.50 -10.24
C LEU A 73 30.47 33.89 -9.08
N ALA A 74 31.50 34.58 -8.59
CA ALA A 74 32.25 34.14 -7.42
C ALA A 74 31.36 34.09 -6.17
N ILE A 75 30.54 35.11 -5.94
CA ILE A 75 29.61 35.14 -4.79
C ILE A 75 28.54 34.05 -4.94
N ILE A 76 27.95 33.88 -6.13
CA ILE A 76 26.96 32.82 -6.39
C ILE A 76 27.58 31.44 -6.16
N ALA A 77 28.81 31.20 -6.62
CA ALA A 77 29.50 29.92 -6.43
C ALA A 77 29.73 29.60 -4.94
N ILE A 78 30.12 30.60 -4.14
CA ILE A 78 30.30 30.45 -2.68
C ILE A 78 28.95 30.15 -2.01
N LEU A 79 27.88 30.85 -2.38
CA LEU A 79 26.56 30.60 -1.79
C LEU A 79 26.02 29.23 -2.21
N ALA A 80 26.19 28.85 -3.47
CA ALA A 80 25.74 27.57 -4.00
C ALA A 80 26.45 26.39 -3.30
N SER A 81 27.75 26.51 -3.02
CA SER A 81 28.52 25.45 -2.35
C SER A 81 28.04 25.19 -0.91
N LEU A 82 27.54 26.23 -0.23
CA LEU A 82 27.00 26.11 1.12
C LEU A 82 25.59 25.48 1.16
N ILE A 83 24.78 25.70 0.11
CA ILE A 83 23.38 25.22 0.08
C ILE A 83 23.28 23.78 -0.45
N ALA A 84 24.15 23.40 -1.39
CA ALA A 84 24.11 22.10 -2.07
C ALA A 84 23.95 20.86 -1.14
N PRO A 85 24.74 20.69 -0.05
CA PRO A 85 24.61 19.49 0.79
C PRO A 85 23.24 19.40 1.50
N ASN A 86 22.66 20.54 1.89
CA ASN A 86 21.37 20.55 2.57
C ASN A 86 20.23 20.11 1.63
N VAL A 87 20.24 20.58 0.38
CA VAL A 87 19.23 20.21 -0.63
C VAL A 87 19.28 18.71 -0.94
N ILE A 88 20.48 18.13 -1.01
CA ILE A 88 20.65 16.68 -1.24
C ILE A 88 20.04 15.87 -0.08
N ASN A 89 20.30 16.28 1.16
CA ASN A 89 19.75 15.63 2.35
C ASN A 89 18.22 15.74 2.41
N GLN A 90 17.65 16.89 2.03
CA GLN A 90 16.21 17.08 1.94
C GLN A 90 15.59 16.19 0.86
N LEU A 91 16.23 16.08 -0.31
CA LEU A 91 15.74 15.19 -1.37
C LEU A 91 15.77 13.72 -0.92
N ALA A 92 16.80 13.30 -0.18
CA ALA A 92 16.86 11.95 0.38
C ALA A 92 15.72 11.70 1.38
N ALA A 93 15.39 12.69 2.23
CA ALA A 93 14.25 12.60 3.14
C ALA A 93 12.92 12.48 2.38
N VAL A 94 12.68 13.32 1.38
CA VAL A 94 11.47 13.24 0.54
C VAL A 94 11.32 11.88 -0.13
N LYS A 95 12.42 11.28 -0.60
CA LYS A 95 12.40 9.93 -1.19
C LYS A 95 12.03 8.86 -0.16
N ARG A 96 12.50 8.97 1.09
CA ARG A 96 12.13 8.06 2.17
C ARG A 96 10.64 8.16 2.49
N ASP A 97 10.13 9.38 2.59
CA ASP A 97 8.72 9.63 2.89
C ASP A 97 7.80 9.10 1.77
N ALA A 98 8.19 9.34 0.51
CA ALA A 98 7.48 8.81 -0.65
C ALA A 98 7.50 7.27 -0.69
N GLU A 99 8.61 6.64 -0.27
CA GLU A 99 8.68 5.19 -0.18
C GLU A 99 7.77 4.64 0.92
N ASP A 100 7.69 5.29 2.08
CA ASP A 100 6.77 4.90 3.15
C ASP A 100 5.30 4.94 2.68
N GLU A 101 4.93 5.99 1.95
CA GLU A 101 3.59 6.12 1.35
C GLU A 101 3.31 5.03 0.31
N GLN A 102 4.31 4.73 -0.54
CA GLN A 102 4.20 3.67 -1.53
C GLN A 102 4.04 2.29 -0.88
N LEU A 103 4.81 2.00 0.18
CA LEU A 103 4.67 0.76 0.94
C LEU A 103 3.29 0.64 1.60
N ALA A 104 2.75 1.73 2.15
CA ALA A 104 1.39 1.74 2.71
C ALA A 104 0.32 1.45 1.64
N THR A 105 0.48 2.00 0.44
CA THR A 105 -0.40 1.74 -0.71
C THR A 105 -0.33 0.27 -1.13
N ILE A 106 0.87 -0.30 -1.22
CA ILE A 106 1.08 -1.72 -1.52
C ILE A 106 0.44 -2.60 -0.45
N ALA A 107 0.63 -2.29 0.84
CA ALA A 107 0.05 -3.04 1.95
C ALA A 107 -1.48 -3.04 1.92
N ARG A 108 -2.09 -1.89 1.61
CA ARG A 108 -3.55 -1.81 1.40
C ARG A 108 -4.00 -2.68 0.23
N GLY A 109 -3.24 -2.69 -0.87
CA GLY A 109 -3.47 -3.58 -2.00
C GLY A 109 -3.41 -5.06 -1.62
N ILE A 110 -2.44 -5.46 -0.80
CA ILE A 110 -2.33 -6.83 -0.26
C ILE A 110 -3.57 -7.21 0.55
N GLU A 111 -4.05 -6.33 1.44
CA GLU A 111 -5.27 -6.62 2.20
C GLU A 111 -6.52 -6.75 1.29
N LEU A 112 -6.63 -5.92 0.26
CA LEU A 112 -7.72 -6.03 -0.71
C LEU A 112 -7.65 -7.35 -1.49
N TYR A 113 -6.46 -7.74 -1.92
CA TYR A 113 -6.19 -9.03 -2.54
C TYR A 113 -6.67 -10.17 -1.63
N ILE A 114 -6.21 -10.17 -0.37
CA ILE A 114 -6.58 -11.19 0.62
C ILE A 114 -8.11 -11.26 0.81
N ARG A 115 -8.80 -10.12 0.91
CA ARG A 115 -10.26 -10.08 1.06
C ARG A 115 -11.00 -10.67 -0.15
N GLN A 116 -10.46 -10.50 -1.36
CA GLN A 116 -11.11 -10.96 -2.58
C GLN A 116 -10.78 -12.41 -2.95
N THR A 117 -9.51 -12.80 -2.82
CA THR A 117 -9.02 -14.13 -3.23
C THR A 117 -8.97 -15.13 -2.09
N ARG A 118 -9.12 -14.68 -0.84
CA ARG A 118 -8.97 -15.49 0.38
C ARG A 118 -7.61 -16.20 0.45
N SER A 119 -6.58 -15.57 -0.09
CA SER A 119 -5.21 -16.09 -0.11
C SER A 119 -4.20 -14.96 0.01
N PHE A 120 -3.02 -15.28 0.52
CA PHE A 120 -1.90 -14.34 0.47
C PHE A 120 -1.35 -14.28 -0.97
N PRO A 121 -0.97 -13.09 -1.48
CA PRO A 121 -0.36 -12.98 -2.79
C PRO A 121 1.01 -13.67 -2.79
N ALA A 122 1.31 -14.45 -3.83
CA ALA A 122 2.62 -15.11 -3.94
C ALA A 122 3.76 -14.10 -4.16
N THR A 123 3.46 -12.99 -4.86
CA THR A 123 4.41 -11.90 -5.12
C THR A 123 3.69 -10.57 -5.19
N LEU A 124 4.43 -9.46 -5.03
CA LEU A 124 3.86 -8.11 -5.18
C LEU A 124 3.29 -7.85 -6.58
N THR A 125 3.77 -8.57 -7.61
CA THR A 125 3.29 -8.38 -8.99
C THR A 125 1.83 -8.79 -9.18
N ALA A 126 1.33 -9.72 -8.35
CA ALA A 126 -0.07 -10.16 -8.39
C ALA A 126 -1.08 -9.07 -8.00
N LEU A 127 -0.59 -7.95 -7.43
CA LEU A 127 -1.44 -6.82 -7.04
C LEU A 127 -1.80 -5.91 -8.21
N SER A 128 -1.03 -5.95 -9.30
CA SER A 128 -1.24 -5.09 -10.46
C SER A 128 -2.13 -5.76 -11.51
N PRO A 129 -3.02 -5.03 -12.20
CA PRO A 129 -3.43 -3.64 -11.92
C PRO A 129 -4.61 -3.54 -10.93
N ASP A 130 -5.24 -4.68 -10.62
CA ASP A 130 -6.58 -4.72 -10.03
C ASP A 130 -6.64 -4.23 -8.58
N TYR A 131 -5.56 -4.42 -7.81
CA TYR A 131 -5.50 -4.09 -6.38
C TYR A 131 -4.63 -2.86 -6.09
N VAL A 132 -3.63 -2.61 -6.93
CA VAL A 132 -2.79 -1.41 -6.90
C VAL A 132 -2.60 -0.92 -8.33
N ALA A 133 -3.05 0.30 -8.60
CA ALA A 133 -2.91 0.97 -9.90
C ALA A 133 -1.46 1.46 -10.13
N ALA A 134 -0.51 0.52 -10.15
CA ALA A 134 0.90 0.77 -10.36
C ALA A 134 1.49 -0.24 -11.36
N ALA A 135 2.50 0.19 -12.11
CA ALA A 135 3.24 -0.70 -13.00
C ALA A 135 4.07 -1.71 -12.20
N LEU A 136 4.39 -2.87 -12.80
CA LEU A 136 5.11 -3.95 -12.12
C LEU A 136 6.44 -3.49 -11.49
N GLY A 137 7.23 -2.68 -12.20
CA GLY A 137 8.48 -2.14 -11.68
C GLY A 137 8.28 -1.22 -10.46
N GLN A 138 7.16 -0.49 -10.41
CA GLN A 138 6.81 0.36 -9.27
C GLN A 138 6.33 -0.44 -8.05
N LEU A 139 6.06 -1.74 -8.18
CA LEU A 139 5.75 -2.63 -7.06
C LEU A 139 7.01 -3.36 -6.58
N THR A 140 7.87 -3.81 -7.50
CA THR A 140 9.06 -4.59 -7.17
C THR A 140 10.29 -3.77 -6.83
N THR A 141 10.34 -2.48 -7.21
CA THR A 141 11.51 -1.61 -6.96
C THR A 141 11.12 -0.24 -6.41
N ASN A 142 12.01 0.32 -5.59
CA ASN A 142 11.90 1.66 -5.07
C ASN A 142 12.41 2.73 -6.07
N PRO A 143 12.24 4.03 -5.81
CA PRO A 143 12.66 5.10 -6.73
C PRO A 143 14.15 5.14 -7.08
N ASN A 144 15.00 4.50 -6.27
CA ASN A 144 16.44 4.39 -6.52
C ASN A 144 16.83 3.08 -7.23
N GLY A 145 15.85 2.23 -7.56
CA GLY A 145 16.04 0.98 -8.30
C GLY A 145 16.38 -0.24 -7.43
N PHE A 146 16.34 -0.13 -6.11
CA PHE A 146 16.53 -1.28 -5.22
C PHE A 146 15.24 -2.07 -5.03
N LEU A 147 15.37 -3.38 -4.79
CA LEU A 147 14.23 -4.29 -4.69
C LEU A 147 13.39 -4.06 -3.42
N ARG A 148 12.10 -4.36 -3.53
CA ARG A 148 11.19 -4.57 -2.41
C ARG A 148 11.01 -6.06 -2.17
N TYR A 149 11.11 -6.47 -0.93
CA TYR A 149 10.92 -7.85 -0.51
C TYR A 149 9.64 -7.99 0.28
N TYR A 150 8.82 -8.97 -0.06
CA TYR A 150 7.55 -9.24 0.59
C TYR A 150 7.64 -10.60 1.30
N PHE A 151 7.22 -10.64 2.55
CA PHE A 151 7.19 -11.86 3.35
C PHE A 151 5.88 -11.96 4.11
N VAL A 152 5.30 -13.15 4.07
CA VAL A 152 4.28 -13.60 5.01
C VAL A 152 5.00 -14.35 6.13
N GLN A 153 4.45 -14.34 7.34
CA GLN A 153 5.06 -15.07 8.45
C GLN A 153 5.22 -16.57 8.09
N PRO A 154 6.42 -17.18 8.27
CA PRO A 154 6.72 -18.48 7.69
C PRO A 154 5.77 -19.61 8.08
N ASN A 155 5.36 -19.70 9.35
CA ASN A 155 4.43 -20.73 9.81
C ASN A 155 3.04 -20.70 9.15
N ILE A 156 2.62 -19.56 8.59
CA ILE A 156 1.35 -19.42 7.88
C ILE A 156 1.52 -19.28 6.36
N SER A 157 2.74 -19.33 5.84
CA SER A 157 3.02 -19.17 4.40
C SER A 157 2.33 -20.22 3.52
N GLY A 158 2.09 -21.42 4.07
CA GLY A 158 1.33 -22.50 3.42
C GLY A 158 -0.18 -22.48 3.67
N PHE A 159 -0.73 -21.38 4.21
CA PHE A 159 -2.15 -21.27 4.51
C PHE A 159 -3.01 -21.52 3.26
N THR A 160 -4.05 -22.34 3.44
CA THR A 160 -5.15 -22.49 2.48
C THR A 160 -6.46 -22.23 3.18
N ASN A 161 -7.35 -21.50 2.53
CA ASN A 161 -8.62 -21.12 3.13
C ASN A 161 -9.58 -22.31 3.33
N SER A 162 -9.41 -23.41 2.60
CA SER A 162 -10.13 -24.66 2.87
C SER A 162 -9.71 -25.32 4.19
N THR A 163 -8.41 -25.32 4.51
CA THR A 163 -7.88 -25.93 5.75
C THR A 163 -8.08 -25.01 6.95
N GLY A 164 -7.93 -23.70 6.75
CA GLY A 164 -7.99 -22.70 7.82
C GLY A 164 -6.71 -22.61 8.66
N LEU A 165 -6.59 -21.52 9.41
CA LEU A 165 -5.52 -21.33 10.40
C LEU A 165 -5.88 -21.98 11.74
N SER A 166 -4.88 -22.50 12.45
CA SER A 166 -5.10 -22.96 13.82
C SER A 166 -5.39 -21.78 14.76
N THR A 167 -5.99 -22.07 15.91
CA THR A 167 -6.33 -21.04 16.89
C THR A 167 -5.12 -20.34 17.50
N THR A 168 -3.97 -21.02 17.54
CA THR A 168 -2.71 -20.47 18.03
C THR A 168 -1.96 -19.67 16.96
N ALA A 169 -2.17 -19.96 15.67
CA ALA A 169 -1.50 -19.30 14.56
C ALA A 169 -2.17 -17.97 14.14
N LEU A 170 -3.34 -17.62 14.69
CA LEU A 170 -4.01 -16.36 14.33
C LEU A 170 -3.16 -15.13 14.66
N ALA A 171 -2.43 -15.15 15.78
CA ALA A 171 -1.54 -14.05 16.16
C ALA A 171 -0.44 -13.82 15.11
N ASP A 172 -0.11 -14.86 14.36
CA ASP A 172 0.90 -14.90 13.31
C ASP A 172 0.35 -14.57 11.92
N ALA A 173 -0.93 -14.20 11.82
CA ALA A 173 -1.53 -13.65 10.62
C ALA A 173 -0.96 -12.26 10.32
N ARG A 174 0.27 -12.22 9.78
CA ARG A 174 1.07 -11.02 9.56
C ARG A 174 1.84 -11.10 8.24
N PHE A 175 2.14 -9.92 7.70
CA PHE A 175 3.08 -9.78 6.61
C PHE A 175 3.92 -8.52 6.77
N MET A 176 5.05 -8.47 6.08
CA MET A 176 5.87 -7.27 5.96
C MET A 176 6.39 -7.06 4.55
N VAL A 177 6.65 -5.80 4.22
CA VAL A 177 7.34 -5.38 2.99
C VAL A 177 8.58 -4.59 3.38
N ILE A 178 9.74 -5.04 2.93
CA ILE A 178 11.06 -4.50 3.27
C ILE A 178 11.66 -3.86 2.02
N THR A 179 12.25 -2.68 2.17
CA THR A 179 13.03 -2.02 1.13
C THR A 179 14.15 -1.20 1.76
N HIS A 180 15.18 -0.89 0.97
CA HIS A 180 16.26 -0.02 1.41
C HIS A 180 16.66 0.93 0.30
N LEU A 181 16.79 2.22 0.61
CA LEU A 181 16.97 3.26 -0.41
C LEU A 181 18.41 3.41 -0.92
N SER A 182 19.41 2.88 -0.22
CA SER A 182 20.83 2.99 -0.60
C SER A 182 21.57 1.68 -0.89
N GLN A 183 20.95 0.51 -0.69
CA GLN A 183 21.58 -0.79 -0.97
C GLN A 183 20.53 -1.89 -1.19
N ASN A 184 20.95 -3.04 -1.73
CA ASN A 184 20.11 -4.22 -1.80
C ASN A 184 20.26 -5.08 -0.54
N VAL A 185 19.26 -5.06 0.34
CA VAL A 185 19.29 -5.77 1.64
C VAL A 185 19.18 -7.29 1.55
N ASN A 186 18.47 -7.82 0.54
CA ASN A 186 18.28 -9.26 0.29
C ASN A 186 18.09 -10.14 1.56
N PRO A 187 17.07 -9.86 2.38
CA PRO A 187 16.80 -10.62 3.60
C PRO A 187 16.48 -12.10 3.31
N SER A 188 17.06 -13.00 4.12
CA SER A 188 16.74 -14.43 4.09
C SER A 188 15.85 -14.78 5.28
N ILE A 189 14.54 -14.68 5.10
CA ILE A 189 13.55 -14.98 6.15
C ILE A 189 12.93 -16.33 5.84
N THR A 190 13.35 -17.37 6.57
CA THR A 190 12.88 -18.75 6.36
C THR A 190 12.22 -19.35 7.60
N THR A 191 12.54 -18.82 8.78
CA THR A 191 11.99 -19.25 10.06
C THR A 191 11.21 -18.13 10.74
N ASP A 192 10.31 -18.48 11.66
CA ASP A 192 9.59 -17.48 12.46
C ASP A 192 10.54 -16.60 13.28
N ALA A 193 11.68 -17.15 13.73
CA ALA A 193 12.70 -16.38 14.45
C ALA A 193 13.36 -15.31 13.56
N ASP A 194 13.66 -15.65 12.30
CA ASP A 194 14.15 -14.66 11.32
C ASP A 194 13.11 -13.57 11.11
N PHE A 195 11.84 -13.98 10.95
CA PHE A 195 10.73 -13.06 10.75
C PHE A 195 10.59 -12.09 11.94
N GLU A 196 10.62 -12.58 13.17
CA GLU A 196 10.50 -11.74 14.38
C GLU A 196 11.69 -10.77 14.57
N THR A 197 12.88 -11.18 14.12
CA THR A 197 14.07 -10.30 14.11
C THR A 197 13.84 -9.08 13.21
N TRP A 198 13.34 -9.30 11.99
CA TRP A 198 13.01 -8.23 11.06
C TRP A 198 11.78 -7.43 11.51
N TRP A 199 10.76 -8.11 12.03
CA TRP A 199 9.56 -7.49 12.56
C TRP A 199 9.87 -6.49 13.68
N SER A 200 10.82 -6.83 14.54
CA SER A 200 11.21 -6.01 15.70
C SER A 200 12.40 -5.08 15.42
N THR A 201 12.86 -4.98 14.16
CA THR A 201 13.99 -4.11 13.80
C THR A 201 13.66 -2.64 14.06
N ASP A 202 14.51 -1.95 14.81
CA ASP A 202 14.44 -0.49 15.01
C ASP A 202 15.07 0.24 13.82
N GLU A 203 14.27 1.05 13.15
CA GLU A 203 14.66 1.81 11.95
C GLU A 203 15.27 3.18 12.30
N THR A 204 15.23 3.61 13.56
CA THR A 204 15.64 4.95 14.01
C THR A 204 17.10 5.26 13.66
N GLY A 205 17.99 4.27 13.74
CA GLY A 205 19.41 4.40 13.41
C GLY A 205 19.75 4.19 11.93
N ILE A 206 18.78 3.78 11.11
CA ILE A 206 18.97 3.35 9.71
C ILE A 206 17.85 3.91 8.82
N PRO A 207 17.80 5.24 8.62
CA PRO A 207 16.64 5.91 8.01
C PRO A 207 16.37 5.52 6.54
N ASP A 208 17.33 4.88 5.87
CA ASP A 208 17.18 4.37 4.51
C ASP A 208 16.52 2.99 4.45
N LEU A 209 16.48 2.24 5.56
CA LEU A 209 15.74 0.98 5.66
C LEU A 209 14.29 1.29 6.01
N LYS A 210 13.35 0.80 5.19
CA LYS A 210 11.92 0.93 5.42
C LYS A 210 11.25 -0.43 5.45
N ILE A 211 10.49 -0.71 6.51
CA ILE A 211 9.78 -1.95 6.77
C ILE A 211 8.33 -1.61 7.09
N HIS A 212 7.43 -1.90 6.16
CA HIS A 212 6.01 -1.83 6.42
C HIS A 212 5.54 -3.14 7.05
N ARG A 213 4.86 -3.06 8.20
CA ARG A 213 4.43 -4.21 9.02
C ARG A 213 2.92 -4.20 9.14
N ARG A 214 2.27 -5.35 8.99
CA ARG A 214 0.80 -5.42 9.09
C ARG A 214 0.31 -6.71 9.71
N HIS A 215 -0.61 -6.58 10.68
CA HIS A 215 -1.43 -7.68 11.19
C HIS A 215 -2.73 -7.76 10.39
N VAL A 216 -3.07 -8.97 9.94
CA VAL A 216 -4.28 -9.29 9.17
C VAL A 216 -5.19 -10.30 9.86
N GLY A 217 -4.94 -10.61 11.14
CA GLY A 217 -5.78 -11.51 11.94
C GLY A 217 -7.26 -11.09 11.97
N HIS A 218 -7.56 -9.79 11.88
CA HIS A 218 -8.92 -9.25 11.84
C HIS A 218 -9.72 -9.65 10.59
N LEU A 219 -9.08 -10.17 9.54
CA LEU A 219 -9.75 -10.67 8.34
C LEU A 219 -10.25 -12.11 8.52
N PHE A 220 -9.84 -12.78 9.60
CA PHE A 220 -10.21 -14.13 9.91
C PHE A 220 -11.38 -14.19 10.88
N LEU A 221 -12.22 -15.19 10.69
CA LEU A 221 -13.36 -15.49 11.55
C LEU A 221 -13.27 -16.95 11.98
N LEU A 222 -13.61 -17.22 13.23
CA LEU A 222 -13.62 -18.57 13.77
C LEU A 222 -14.79 -19.36 13.19
N LEU A 223 -14.49 -20.53 12.63
CA LEU A 223 -15.46 -21.56 12.29
C LEU A 223 -15.23 -22.76 13.21
N SER A 224 -16.28 -23.17 13.91
CA SER A 224 -16.27 -24.34 14.78
C SER A 224 -17.30 -25.36 14.30
N LEU A 225 -16.86 -26.46 13.73
CA LEU A 225 -17.71 -27.60 13.36
C LEU A 225 -17.35 -28.78 14.24
N SER A 226 -18.34 -29.39 14.88
CA SER A 226 -18.15 -30.58 15.70
C SER A 226 -19.27 -31.59 15.47
N ALA A 227 -19.13 -32.80 16.02
CA ALA A 227 -20.14 -33.85 15.96
C ALA A 227 -20.27 -34.54 17.32
N ASN A 228 -21.51 -34.81 17.74
CA ASN A 228 -21.84 -35.60 18.94
C ASN A 228 -22.04 -37.09 18.65
N GLY A 229 -21.92 -37.50 17.39
CA GLY A 229 -22.09 -38.88 16.99
C GLY A 229 -21.65 -39.09 15.55
N ALA A 230 -21.89 -40.30 15.05
CA ALA A 230 -21.49 -40.70 13.73
C ALA A 230 -22.36 -40.05 12.64
N GLY A 231 -21.71 -39.61 11.56
CA GLY A 231 -22.37 -39.08 10.37
C GLY A 231 -22.10 -37.60 10.12
N GLY A 232 -22.83 -37.07 9.13
CA GLY A 232 -22.64 -35.72 8.64
C GLY A 232 -21.40 -35.58 7.76
N SER A 233 -21.37 -34.51 6.99
CA SER A 233 -20.24 -34.08 6.21
C SER A 233 -20.34 -32.58 5.99
N TYR A 234 -19.24 -31.95 5.62
CA TYR A 234 -19.24 -30.51 5.37
C TYR A 234 -18.22 -30.17 4.30
N ALA A 235 -18.35 -29.01 3.67
CA ALA A 235 -17.33 -28.47 2.80
C ALA A 235 -16.98 -27.04 3.22
N VAL A 236 -15.69 -26.75 3.30
CA VAL A 236 -15.18 -25.40 3.56
C VAL A 236 -14.44 -24.92 2.32
N ASP A 237 -14.87 -23.77 1.79
CA ASP A 237 -14.33 -23.19 0.56
C ASP A 237 -14.34 -24.18 -0.62
N GLY A 238 -15.39 -25.01 -0.69
CA GLY A 238 -15.56 -26.05 -1.71
C GLY A 238 -14.76 -27.34 -1.48
N SER A 239 -13.96 -27.43 -0.42
CA SER A 239 -13.24 -28.66 -0.05
C SER A 239 -14.08 -29.52 0.90
N PRO A 240 -14.56 -30.70 0.47
CA PRO A 240 -15.38 -31.56 1.31
C PRO A 240 -14.57 -32.31 2.39
N THR A 241 -15.24 -32.60 3.50
CA THR A 241 -14.80 -33.46 4.59
C THR A 241 -15.94 -34.41 4.92
N ASP A 242 -15.68 -35.69 4.72
CA ASP A 242 -16.64 -36.77 4.95
C ASP A 242 -16.45 -37.38 6.32
N SER A 243 -17.56 -37.76 6.97
CA SER A 243 -17.47 -38.62 8.16
C SER A 243 -17.19 -40.07 7.79
N GLY A 244 -17.59 -40.51 6.59
CA GLY A 244 -17.51 -41.92 6.17
C GLY A 244 -18.31 -42.85 7.08
N GLY A 245 -19.30 -42.34 7.82
CA GLY A 245 -20.06 -43.08 8.83
C GLY A 245 -19.40 -43.16 10.21
N GLY A 246 -18.26 -42.49 10.42
CA GLY A 246 -17.66 -42.26 11.74
C GLY A 246 -18.08 -40.92 12.35
N THR A 247 -17.49 -40.55 13.49
CA THR A 247 -17.66 -39.20 14.08
C THR A 247 -16.70 -38.22 13.41
N LEU A 248 -17.21 -37.07 12.95
CA LEU A 248 -16.38 -36.02 12.37
C LEU A 248 -15.32 -35.52 13.36
N VAL A 249 -14.10 -35.32 12.85
CA VAL A 249 -13.03 -34.65 13.62
C VAL A 249 -13.43 -33.19 13.84
N PRO A 250 -13.34 -32.65 15.06
CA PRO A 250 -13.65 -31.25 15.32
C PRO A 250 -12.79 -30.31 14.47
N HIS A 251 -13.46 -29.41 13.76
CA HIS A 251 -12.85 -28.39 12.94
C HIS A 251 -13.02 -27.04 13.60
N SER A 252 -12.03 -26.65 14.40
CA SER A 252 -11.95 -25.32 15.03
C SER A 252 -10.76 -24.58 14.43
N ARG A 253 -11.06 -23.77 13.41
CA ARG A 253 -10.08 -23.11 12.56
C ARG A 253 -10.56 -21.72 12.16
N TYR A 254 -9.61 -20.83 11.91
CA TYR A 254 -9.85 -19.47 11.43
C TYR A 254 -9.84 -19.46 9.91
N HIS A 255 -10.89 -18.93 9.30
CA HIS A 255 -11.04 -18.79 7.85
C HIS A 255 -11.26 -17.33 7.48
N PHE A 256 -10.97 -16.95 6.24
CA PHE A 256 -11.23 -15.57 5.82
C PHE A 256 -12.74 -15.26 5.85
N SER A 257 -13.07 -14.00 6.16
CA SER A 257 -14.42 -13.50 5.96
C SER A 257 -14.87 -13.69 4.51
N GLY A 258 -16.13 -14.06 4.33
CA GLY A 258 -16.69 -14.42 3.03
C GLY A 258 -16.46 -15.89 2.63
N THR A 259 -15.82 -16.72 3.45
CA THR A 259 -15.65 -18.16 3.15
C THR A 259 -16.99 -18.86 3.07
N THR A 260 -17.21 -19.66 2.03
CA THR A 260 -18.43 -20.46 1.90
C THR A 260 -18.30 -21.73 2.73
N VAL A 261 -19.29 -21.99 3.58
CA VAL A 261 -19.41 -23.20 4.40
C VAL A 261 -20.69 -23.91 3.99
N SER A 262 -20.56 -25.19 3.72
CA SER A 262 -21.66 -26.04 3.26
C SER A 262 -21.75 -27.24 4.20
N LEU A 263 -22.94 -27.57 4.67
CA LEU A 263 -23.20 -28.65 5.62
C LEU A 263 -24.12 -29.66 4.95
N ASP A 264 -23.77 -30.93 5.09
CA ASP A 264 -24.50 -32.06 4.55
C ASP A 264 -24.76 -33.08 5.67
N GLU A 265 -25.99 -33.61 5.79
CA GLU A 265 -26.32 -34.62 6.80
C GLU A 265 -25.83 -36.03 6.43
N ALA A 266 -25.52 -36.26 5.15
CA ALA A 266 -24.99 -37.51 4.64
C ALA A 266 -23.55 -37.75 5.12
N ASN A 267 -23.14 -39.02 5.13
CA ASN A 267 -21.80 -39.42 5.52
C ASN A 267 -20.71 -39.00 4.53
N THR A 268 -21.12 -38.71 3.29
CA THR A 268 -20.27 -38.30 2.18
C THR A 268 -20.90 -37.06 1.57
N PHE A 269 -20.11 -35.98 1.50
CA PHE A 269 -20.56 -34.70 1.02
C PHE A 269 -20.96 -34.78 -0.45
N SER A 270 -22.16 -34.32 -0.76
CA SER A 270 -22.66 -34.28 -2.13
C SER A 270 -23.38 -32.97 -2.41
N VAL A 271 -24.65 -32.89 -2.06
CA VAL A 271 -25.48 -31.70 -2.19
C VAL A 271 -25.69 -31.14 -0.80
N PRO A 272 -25.30 -29.89 -0.53
CA PRO A 272 -25.46 -29.34 0.79
C PRO A 272 -26.94 -29.07 1.10
N GLU A 273 -27.42 -29.53 2.25
CA GLU A 273 -28.74 -29.11 2.76
C GLU A 273 -28.69 -27.68 3.30
N THR A 274 -27.55 -27.26 3.88
CA THR A 274 -27.37 -25.90 4.40
C THR A 274 -26.08 -25.31 3.85
N GLN A 275 -26.16 -24.10 3.30
CA GLN A 275 -24.99 -23.36 2.83
C GLN A 275 -25.07 -21.92 3.29
N PHE A 276 -23.96 -21.39 3.80
CA PHE A 276 -23.86 -20.01 4.22
C PHE A 276 -22.46 -19.45 3.95
N THR A 277 -22.36 -18.14 4.00
CA THR A 277 -21.10 -17.41 3.87
C THR A 277 -20.70 -16.89 5.24
N LEU A 278 -19.45 -17.14 5.64
CA LEU A 278 -18.92 -16.74 6.93
C LEU A 278 -18.74 -15.21 6.99
N THR A 279 -19.69 -14.50 7.59
CA THR A 279 -19.63 -13.04 7.82
C THR A 279 -19.34 -12.67 9.26
N THR A 280 -19.61 -13.59 10.18
CA THR A 280 -19.31 -13.52 11.61
C THR A 280 -18.72 -14.86 12.04
N GLU A 281 -18.23 -14.95 13.26
CA GLU A 281 -17.90 -16.24 13.85
C GLU A 281 -19.15 -17.14 13.86
N ALA A 282 -18.95 -18.43 13.59
CA ALA A 282 -20.04 -19.39 13.47
C ALA A 282 -19.64 -20.74 14.04
N GLY A 283 -20.59 -21.37 14.75
CA GLY A 283 -20.43 -22.69 15.33
C GLY A 283 -21.58 -23.60 14.92
N PHE A 284 -21.28 -24.83 14.52
CA PHE A 284 -22.28 -25.87 14.27
C PHE A 284 -21.87 -27.20 14.89
N GLN A 285 -22.85 -27.97 15.33
CA GLN A 285 -22.68 -29.31 15.85
C GLN A 285 -23.63 -30.26 15.15
N PHE A 286 -23.07 -31.32 14.58
CA PHE A 286 -23.82 -32.43 14.05
C PHE A 286 -24.30 -33.33 15.21
N ASP A 287 -25.59 -33.64 15.20
CA ASP A 287 -26.23 -34.53 16.16
C ASP A 287 -27.14 -35.53 15.42
N PRO A 288 -26.77 -36.82 15.36
CA PRO A 288 -27.53 -37.81 14.61
C PRO A 288 -28.90 -38.12 15.21
N ASP A 289 -29.14 -37.79 16.49
CA ASP A 289 -30.40 -38.05 17.17
C ASP A 289 -31.49 -37.04 16.82
N CYS A 290 -31.11 -35.94 16.15
CA CYS A 290 -32.05 -34.93 15.66
C CYS A 290 -32.79 -35.41 14.40
N ALA A 291 -33.96 -34.81 14.14
CA ALA A 291 -34.74 -35.12 12.95
C ALA A 291 -33.97 -34.77 11.67
N ALA A 292 -34.22 -35.53 10.60
CA ALA A 292 -33.63 -35.26 9.29
C ALA A 292 -33.94 -33.83 8.81
N GLY A 293 -32.94 -33.15 8.26
CA GLY A 293 -32.98 -31.73 7.89
C GLY A 293 -32.71 -30.76 9.06
N SER A 294 -32.40 -31.27 10.26
CA SER A 294 -32.09 -30.46 11.45
C SER A 294 -30.93 -31.03 12.29
N LYS A 295 -30.13 -31.94 11.74
CA LYS A 295 -29.01 -32.58 12.45
C LYS A 295 -27.84 -31.64 12.68
N TRP A 296 -27.68 -30.62 11.83
CA TRP A 296 -26.72 -29.55 12.05
C TRP A 296 -27.35 -28.44 12.89
N ARG A 297 -27.00 -28.41 14.18
CA ARG A 297 -27.45 -27.38 15.11
C ARG A 297 -26.45 -26.25 15.17
N ILE A 298 -26.91 -25.02 15.34
CA ILE A 298 -26.04 -23.89 15.64
C ILE A 298 -25.50 -24.07 17.05
N ASN A 299 -24.19 -24.20 17.19
CA ASN A 299 -23.52 -23.96 18.46
C ASN A 299 -23.52 -22.45 18.66
N SER A 300 -24.40 -21.94 19.52
CA SER A 300 -24.36 -20.55 19.94
C SER A 300 -23.11 -20.31 20.79
N SER A 301 -21.96 -20.11 20.16
CA SER A 301 -20.78 -19.56 20.80
C SER A 301 -20.91 -18.04 20.84
N GLY A 302 -21.70 -17.54 21.79
CA GLY A 302 -21.79 -16.11 22.04
C GLY A 302 -22.82 -15.76 23.11
N CYS A 303 -22.35 -15.30 24.27
CA CYS A 303 -23.14 -14.36 25.07
C CYS A 303 -23.28 -13.09 24.23
N TYR A 304 -24.41 -12.92 23.55
CA TYR A 304 -24.79 -11.65 22.97
C TYR A 304 -25.06 -10.69 24.14
N SER A 305 -24.12 -9.82 24.47
CA SER A 305 -24.47 -8.59 25.21
C SER A 305 -25.26 -7.71 24.24
N PRO A 306 -26.37 -7.09 24.69
CA PRO A 306 -27.09 -6.10 23.89
C PRO A 306 -26.20 -4.90 23.50
#